data_AF-A0A6M0T081-F1
#
_entry.id   AF-A0A6M0T081-F1
#
_cell.length_a   1.000
_cell.length_b   1.000
_cell.length_c   1.000
_cell.angle_alpha   90.00
_cell.angle_beta   90.00
_cell.angle_gamma   90.00
#
_symmetry.space_group_name_H-M   'P 1'
#
loop_
_entity.id
_entity.type
_entity.pdbx_description
1 polymer ?
#
loop_
_entity_poly.entity_id
_entity_poly.type
_entity_poly.pdbx_seq_one_letter_code
_entity_poly.pdbx_strand_id
1 'polypeptide(L)' 'MDILYKLKKLLNKAGKIIIADVEFKKEVDLLKCRNININIWHNDETYMVAEKIEPLLYNKDINFKYTQIFSCAGVLEID' A
#
# COMPACT_ATOMS: atom_id res chain seq x y z
N MET A 1 4.32 1.10 -11.52
CA MET A 1 2.84 1.00 -11.64
C MET A 1 2.36 0.24 -12.86
N ASP A 2 3.11 0.18 -13.97
CA ASP A 2 2.67 -0.57 -15.15
C ASP A 2 2.40 -2.07 -14.90
N ILE A 3 3.04 -2.64 -13.89
CA ILE A 3 2.79 -4.03 -13.48
C ILE A 3 1.35 -4.25 -13.00
N LEU A 4 0.78 -3.32 -12.20
CA LEU A 4 -0.60 -3.44 -11.71
C LEU A 4 -1.59 -3.43 -12.87
N TYR A 5 -1.34 -2.61 -13.90
CA TYR A 5 -2.15 -2.56 -15.09
C TYR A 5 -2.06 -3.85 -15.92
N LYS A 6 -0.86 -4.42 -16.05
CA LYS A 6 -0.66 -5.72 -16.71
C LYS A 6 -1.38 -6.84 -15.96
N LEU A 7 -1.27 -6.86 -14.62
CA LEU A 7 -1.94 -7.84 -13.77
C LEU A 7 -3.47 -7.71 -13.84
N LYS A 8 -4.02 -6.50 -13.85
CA LYS A 8 -5.46 -6.26 -13.93
C LYS A 8 -6.08 -6.88 -15.19
N LYS A 9 -5.37 -6.88 -16.32
CA LYS A 9 -5.82 -7.53 -17.57
C LYS A 9 -5.91 -9.07 -17.48
N LEU A 10 -5.26 -9.67 -16.49
CA LEU A 10 -5.26 -11.11 -16.25
C LEU A 10 -6.32 -11.53 -15.23
N LEU A 11 -7.01 -10.58 -14.60
CA LEU A 11 -8.03 -10.89 -13.59
C LEU A 11 -9.31 -11.41 -14.25
N ASN A 12 -9.94 -12.37 -13.58
CA ASN A 12 -11.34 -12.72 -13.84
C ASN A 12 -12.26 -11.54 -13.49
N LYS A 13 -13.52 -11.58 -13.93
CA LYS A 13 -14.51 -10.50 -13.73
C LYS A 13 -14.69 -10.05 -12.27
N ALA A 14 -14.44 -10.92 -11.29
CA ALA A 14 -14.49 -10.63 -9.86
C ALA A 14 -13.14 -10.81 -9.15
N GLY A 15 -12.05 -10.93 -9.93
CA GLY A 15 -10.70 -11.01 -9.40
C GLY A 15 -10.25 -9.69 -8.83
N LYS A 16 -9.33 -9.74 -7.86
CA LYS A 16 -8.74 -8.57 -7.20
C LYS A 16 -7.23 -8.74 -7.13
N ILE A 17 -6.50 -7.63 -7.11
CA ILE A 17 -5.10 -7.62 -6.71
C ILE A 17 -5.04 -7.20 -5.24
N ILE A 18 -4.31 -7.98 -4.45
CA ILE A 18 -4.09 -7.71 -3.04
C ILE A 18 -2.62 -7.40 -2.85
N ILE A 19 -2.31 -6.18 -2.42
CA ILE A 19 -0.96 -5.78 -2.01
C ILE A 19 -0.95 -5.80 -0.49
N ALA A 20 -0.29 -6.81 0.07
CA ALA A 20 -0.04 -6.89 1.50
C ALA A 20 1.17 -6.03 1.88
N ASP A 21 1.37 -5.88 3.20
CA ASP A 21 2.50 -5.17 3.78
C ASP A 21 2.58 -3.70 3.34
N VAL A 22 1.41 -3.06 3.19
CA VAL A 22 1.32 -1.60 3.08
C VAL A 22 1.19 -1.07 4.50
N GLU A 23 2.27 -0.54 5.06
CA GLU A 23 2.43 -0.38 6.50
C GLU A 23 1.43 0.61 7.09
N PHE A 24 1.20 1.73 6.39
CA PHE A 24 0.33 2.80 6.87
C PHE A 24 -0.51 3.42 5.76
N LYS A 25 -1.67 3.96 6.16
CA LYS A 25 -2.46 4.80 5.27
C LYS A 25 -1.73 6.11 4.95
N LYS A 26 -1.17 6.77 5.97
CA LYS A 26 -0.57 8.10 5.89
C LYS A 26 0.91 8.11 6.27
N GLU A 27 1.70 8.97 5.63
CA GLU A 27 3.15 9.09 5.88
C GLU A 27 3.43 9.58 7.30
N VAL A 28 2.55 10.43 7.84
CA VAL A 28 2.67 10.90 9.22
C VAL A 28 2.66 9.74 10.23
N ASP A 29 1.94 8.66 9.95
CA ASP A 29 1.86 7.52 10.86
C ASP A 29 3.09 6.61 10.73
N LEU A 30 3.66 6.49 9.52
CA LEU A 30 4.97 5.87 9.31
C LEU A 30 6.07 6.63 10.07
N LEU A 31 6.10 7.96 9.98
CA LEU A 31 7.09 8.80 10.66
C LEU A 31 6.97 8.69 12.18
N LYS A 32 5.75 8.65 12.72
CA LYS A 32 5.53 8.38 14.16
C LYS A 32 6.07 7.01 14.55
N CYS A 33 5.75 5.97 13.79
CA CYS A 33 6.23 4.61 14.04
C CYS A 33 7.77 4.55 14.03
N ARG A 34 8.39 5.19 13.04
CA ARG A 34 9.85 5.32 12.93
C ARG A 34 10.46 5.99 14.15
N ASN A 35 9.90 7.12 14.59
CA ASN A 35 10.44 7.86 15.73
C ASN A 35 10.35 7.06 17.04
N ILE A 36 9.26 6.29 17.22
CA ILE A 36 9.09 5.41 18.40
C ILE A 36 10.09 4.25 18.35
N ASN A 37 10.37 3.71 17.17
CA ASN A 37 11.20 2.52 16.98
C ASN A 37 12.59 2.84 16.41
N ILE A 38 13.09 4.06 16.58
CA ILE A 38 14.28 4.56 15.87
C ILE A 38 15.53 3.70 16.09
N ASN A 39 15.67 3.11 17.27
CA ASN A 39 16.81 2.27 17.65
C ASN A 39 16.81 0.89 16.96
N ILE A 40 15.66 0.46 16.45
CA ILE A 40 15.47 -0.82 15.75
C ILE A 40 14.98 -0.61 14.30
N TRP A 41 15.00 0.63 13.81
CA TRP A 41 14.49 0.97 12.49
C TRP A 41 15.44 0.48 11.39
N HIS A 42 14.93 -0.28 10.43
CA HIS A 42 15.70 -0.77 9.30
C HIS A 42 15.70 0.26 8.17
N ASN A 43 16.75 1.06 8.07
CA ASN A 43 16.85 2.10 7.02
C ASN A 43 16.98 1.54 5.59
N ASP A 44 17.34 0.26 5.47
CA ASP A 44 17.45 -0.44 4.19
C ASP A 44 16.12 -1.05 3.73
N GLU A 45 15.09 -1.05 4.58
CA GLU A 45 13.73 -1.49 4.22
C GLU A 45 12.96 -0.37 3.50
N THR A 46 12.16 -0.78 2.51
CA THR A 46 11.24 0.13 1.83
C THR A 46 9.86 -0.04 2.42
N TYR A 47 9.38 1.00 3.11
CA TYR A 47 8.05 1.03 3.69
C TYR A 47 7.04 1.70 2.76
N MET A 48 6.00 0.98 2.41
CA MET A 48 4.88 1.43 1.59
C MET A 48 3.85 2.23 2.41
N VAL A 49 3.44 3.37 1.84
CA VAL A 49 2.38 4.21 2.40
C VAL A 49 1.27 4.34 1.38
N ALA A 50 0.04 4.00 1.76
CA ALA A 50 -1.09 3.99 0.85
C ALA A 50 -1.26 5.35 0.15
N GLU A 51 -1.23 6.47 0.89
CA GLU A 51 -1.42 7.82 0.32
C GLU A 51 -0.44 8.19 -0.81
N LYS A 52 0.73 7.56 -0.88
CA LYS A 52 1.70 7.76 -1.98
C LYS A 52 1.32 6.97 -3.24
N ILE A 53 0.53 5.91 -3.07
CA ILE A 53 0.06 5.00 -4.11
C ILE A 53 -1.30 5.46 -4.65
N GLU A 54 -2.18 5.97 -3.79
CA GLU A 54 -3.56 6.38 -4.12
C GLU A 54 -3.65 7.27 -5.38
N PRO A 55 -2.87 8.36 -5.53
CA PRO A 55 -2.95 9.24 -6.71
C PRO A 55 -2.59 8.52 -8.01
N LEU A 56 -1.68 7.54 -7.94
CA LEU A 56 -1.24 6.78 -9.11
C LEU A 56 -2.33 5.81 -9.61
N LEU A 57 -3.19 5.34 -8.70
CA LEU A 57 -4.34 4.50 -9.01
C LEU A 57 -5.53 5.35 -9.47
N TYR A 58 -5.80 6.47 -8.80
CA TYR A 58 -6.85 7.43 -9.20
C TYR A 58 -6.63 7.94 -10.62
N ASN A 59 -5.40 8.32 -10.99
CA ASN A 59 -5.07 8.80 -12.34
C ASN A 59 -5.27 7.75 -13.45
N LYS A 60 -5.57 6.50 -13.09
CA LYS A 60 -5.83 5.39 -14.01
C LYS A 60 -7.25 4.82 -13.89
N ASP A 61 -8.15 5.52 -13.18
CA ASP A 61 -9.52 5.08 -12.90
C ASP A 61 -9.58 3.66 -12.29
N ILE A 62 -8.61 3.35 -11.42
CA ILE A 62 -8.54 2.07 -10.72
C ILE A 62 -9.17 2.24 -9.34
N ASN A 63 -10.17 1.41 -9.05
CA ASN A 63 -10.78 1.35 -7.72
C ASN A 63 -9.85 0.60 -6.75
N PHE A 64 -9.74 1.12 -5.54
CA PHE A 64 -8.93 0.50 -4.50
C PHE A 64 -9.49 0.81 -3.11
N LYS A 65 -9.03 0.02 -2.13
CA LYS A 65 -9.36 0.19 -0.72
C LYS A 65 -8.17 -0.20 0.13
N TYR A 66 -7.76 0.70 1.01
CA TYR A 66 -6.81 0.40 2.07
C TYR A 66 -7.52 -0.07 3.34
N THR A 67 -7.00 -1.12 3.98
CA THR A 67 -7.44 -1.60 5.29
C THR A 67 -6.22 -1.82 6.18
N GLN A 68 -6.14 -1.13 7.33
CA GLN A 68 -5.12 -1.41 8.35
C GLN A 68 -5.47 -2.74 9.03
N ILE A 69 -4.50 -3.66 9.13
CA ILE A 69 -4.70 -4.98 9.77
C ILE A 69 -4.03 -5.02 11.15
N PHE A 70 -2.77 -4.58 11.23
CA PHE A 70 -1.97 -4.51 12.45
C PHE A 70 -1.32 -3.13 12.62
N SER A 71 -0.57 -2.93 13.70
CA SER A 71 0.02 -1.63 14.06
C SER A 71 0.92 -1.00 12.99
N CYS A 72 1.59 -1.82 12.18
CA CYS A 72 2.49 -1.38 11.11
C CYS A 72 2.31 -2.20 9.83
N ALA A 73 1.15 -2.83 9.65
CA ALA A 73 0.87 -3.63 8.47
C ALA A 73 -0.60 -3.47 8.05
N GLY A 74 -0.80 -3.25 6.77
CA GLY A 74 -2.09 -3.10 6.13
C GLY A 74 -2.12 -3.76 4.77
N VAL A 75 -3.30 -3.70 4.15
CA VAL A 75 -3.58 -4.29 2.85
C VAL A 75 -4.20 -3.22 1.96
N LEU A 76 -3.71 -3.14 0.72
CA LEU A 76 -4.33 -2.39 -0.36
C LEU A 76 -4.99 -3.36 -1.32
N GLU A 77 -6.31 -3.37 -1.33
CA GLU A 77 -7.15 -4.13 -2.24
C GLU A 77 -7.40 -3.30 -3.50
N ILE A 78 -7.26 -3.89 -4.68
CA ILE A 78 -7.43 -3.23 -5.98
C ILE A 78 -8.38 -4.06 -6.84
N ASP A 79 -9.42 -3.42 -7.38
CA ASP A 79 -10.40 -4.00 -8.30
C ASP A 79 -10.07 -3.66 -9.77
#